data_AF-A0A2A4MI89-F1
#
_entry.id   AF-A0A2A4MI89-F1
#
_cell.length_a   1.000
_cell.length_b   1.000
_cell.length_c   1.000
_cell.angle_alpha   90.00
_cell.angle_beta   90.00
_cell.angle_gamma   90.00
#
_symmetry.space_group_name_H-M   'P 1'
#
loop_
_entity.id
_entity.type
_entity.pdbx_description
1 polymer ?
#
loop_
_entity_poly.entity_id
_entity_poly.type
_entity_poly.pdbx_seq_one_letter_code
_entity_poly.pdbx_strand_id
1 'polypeptide(L)'
;MKPLKLIAITFLSLFTSMAQTQQTTDAFEGPTPIKLRNPKYPTSALQSATEGWVSINFMINTDGQVFEPTIIGSSGPDIFHRAALRTLNSSTWQPASINGRSVEGSSSYIFTFSMDGGERVGRSFRRRHDNLVELINSGAQEEAMELLNTLNERETRNNYESALLYLDNYTYLKKFNGSDEDQIFYIKRALMFERYDKSYIGNGGFLPEDIKTFLRKNLFILEVNARRYEEALSTYYKLRESGTNTESFDDTVIEIHKLKTDSSSYVVNGKTDSYGQWRFSLFKPNLYIDNLGSTINEFRLLCRNKFQFFAFQEGTQYQIPESWGDCHMTVLGDADVDFEIIQFGNNE
;
A
#
# COMPACT_ATOMS: atom_id res chain seq x y z
N MET A 1 -57.84 -14.67 71.43
CA MET A 1 -58.25 -14.09 70.13
C MET A 1 -57.18 -14.43 69.11
N LYS A 2 -57.56 -15.07 67.98
CA LYS A 2 -56.61 -15.62 66.98
C LYS A 2 -55.81 -14.49 66.31
N PRO A 3 -54.47 -14.55 66.25
CA PRO A 3 -53.68 -13.56 65.52
C PRO A 3 -53.77 -13.78 64.00
N LEU A 4 -53.87 -12.66 63.29
CA LEU A 4 -53.90 -12.50 61.84
C LEU A 4 -52.76 -13.26 61.13
N LYS A 5 -53.07 -13.91 60.01
CA LYS A 5 -52.09 -14.46 59.06
C LYS A 5 -51.42 -13.31 58.29
N LEU A 6 -50.11 -13.13 58.48
CA LEU A 6 -49.28 -12.28 57.62
C LEU A 6 -49.03 -13.01 56.29
N ILE A 7 -49.47 -12.43 55.18
CA ILE A 7 -49.15 -12.88 53.83
C ILE A 7 -47.75 -12.35 53.49
N ALA A 8 -46.78 -13.24 53.34
CA ALA A 8 -45.46 -12.91 52.84
C ALA A 8 -45.55 -12.68 51.32
N ILE A 9 -45.37 -11.44 50.88
CA ILE A 9 -45.23 -11.07 49.47
C ILE A 9 -43.77 -11.30 49.09
N THR A 10 -43.49 -12.41 48.42
CA THR A 10 -42.18 -12.70 47.81
C THR A 10 -41.98 -11.75 46.62
N PHE A 11 -41.10 -10.77 46.77
CA PHE A 11 -40.58 -9.96 45.67
C PHE A 11 -39.69 -10.86 44.80
N LEU A 12 -40.24 -11.37 43.69
CA LEU A 12 -39.49 -12.11 42.70
C LEU A 12 -38.66 -11.10 41.89
N SER A 13 -37.39 -10.93 42.25
CA SER A 13 -36.45 -10.13 41.47
C SER A 13 -36.16 -10.84 40.14
N LEU A 14 -36.81 -10.38 39.08
CA LEU A 14 -36.48 -10.74 37.71
C LEU A 14 -35.11 -10.13 37.38
N PHE A 15 -34.05 -10.93 37.55
CA PHE A 15 -32.78 -10.67 36.88
C PHE A 15 -33.00 -10.89 35.38
N THR A 16 -33.32 -9.82 34.66
CA THR A 16 -33.18 -9.81 33.20
C THR A 16 -31.69 -9.94 32.89
N SER A 17 -31.27 -11.16 32.56
CA SER A 17 -30.02 -11.41 31.86
C SER A 17 -30.04 -10.55 30.60
N MET A 18 -29.21 -9.51 30.56
CA MET A 18 -28.84 -8.91 29.28
C MET A 18 -28.05 -9.99 28.55
N ALA A 19 -28.68 -10.62 27.55
CA ALA A 19 -27.99 -11.45 26.60
C ALA A 19 -26.96 -10.55 25.89
N GLN A 20 -25.70 -10.70 26.28
CA GLN A 20 -24.59 -10.04 25.64
C GLN A 20 -24.42 -10.74 24.28
N THR A 21 -24.96 -10.14 23.21
CA THR A 21 -24.68 -10.57 21.84
C THR A 21 -23.19 -10.45 21.60
N GLN A 22 -22.47 -11.58 21.70
CA GLN A 22 -21.14 -11.69 21.12
C GLN A 22 -21.30 -11.48 19.62
N GLN A 23 -20.87 -10.32 19.13
CA GLN A 23 -20.57 -10.13 17.72
C GLN A 23 -19.50 -11.16 17.38
N THR A 24 -19.90 -12.28 16.75
CA THR A 24 -18.96 -13.19 16.11
C THR A 24 -18.43 -12.45 14.90
N THR A 25 -17.35 -11.69 15.07
CA THR A 25 -16.53 -11.30 13.93
C THR A 25 -16.06 -12.60 13.30
N ASP A 26 -16.52 -12.88 12.08
CA ASP A 26 -16.11 -14.06 11.32
C ASP A 26 -14.59 -14.23 11.41
N ALA A 27 -14.14 -15.41 11.83
CA ALA A 27 -12.72 -15.70 12.01
C ALA A 27 -12.08 -15.83 10.62
N PHE A 28 -11.56 -14.71 10.10
CA PHE A 28 -10.80 -14.67 8.86
C PHE A 28 -9.34 -15.05 9.14
N GLU A 29 -8.86 -16.06 8.42
CA GLU A 29 -7.46 -16.43 8.36
C GLU A 29 -6.95 -16.15 6.95
N GLY A 30 -5.93 -15.28 6.84
CA GLY A 30 -5.33 -14.93 5.56
C GLY A 30 -4.55 -16.09 4.94
N PRO A 31 -4.27 -16.02 3.64
CA PRO A 31 -3.54 -17.08 2.96
C PRO A 31 -2.07 -17.13 3.44
N THR A 32 -1.49 -18.34 3.48
CA THR A 32 -0.08 -18.53 3.92
C THR A 32 0.71 -19.36 2.91
N PRO A 33 1.99 -19.06 2.66
CA PRO A 33 2.77 -19.77 1.65
C PRO A 33 3.14 -21.18 2.13
N ILE A 34 2.82 -22.21 1.34
CA ILE A 34 3.28 -23.59 1.56
C ILE A 34 4.63 -23.80 0.87
N LYS A 35 4.72 -23.34 -0.39
CA LYS A 35 5.93 -23.45 -1.21
C LYS A 35 6.13 -22.15 -1.97
N LEU A 36 7.03 -21.31 -1.46
CA LEU A 36 7.50 -20.10 -2.11
C LEU A 36 9.02 -20.09 -2.07
N ARG A 37 9.63 -20.13 -3.26
CA ARG A 37 11.10 -20.18 -3.40
C ARG A 37 11.62 -18.79 -3.74
N ASN A 38 12.91 -18.58 -3.48
CA ASN A 38 13.59 -17.42 -4.02
C ASN A 38 13.63 -17.48 -5.56
N PRO A 39 13.46 -16.34 -6.23
CA PRO A 39 13.49 -16.29 -7.68
C PRO A 39 14.89 -16.60 -8.18
N LYS A 40 14.98 -17.31 -9.31
CA LYS A 40 16.27 -17.53 -9.95
C LYS A 40 16.82 -16.19 -10.44
N TYR A 41 18.03 -15.84 -9.98
CA TYR A 41 18.72 -14.63 -10.41
C TYR A 41 18.98 -14.67 -11.93
N PRO A 42 18.53 -13.65 -12.71
CA PRO A 42 18.84 -13.57 -14.13
C PRO A 42 20.34 -13.45 -14.39
N THR A 43 20.87 -14.24 -15.34
CA THR A 43 22.32 -14.30 -15.61
C THR A 43 22.91 -12.95 -16.02
N SER A 44 22.19 -12.14 -16.82
CA SER A 44 22.65 -10.82 -17.23
C SER A 44 22.81 -9.87 -16.04
N ALA A 45 21.81 -9.82 -15.14
CA ALA A 45 21.85 -9.01 -13.93
C ALA A 45 22.93 -9.49 -12.94
N LEU A 46 23.14 -10.81 -12.86
CA LEU A 46 24.21 -11.39 -12.05
C LEU A 46 25.60 -10.96 -12.56
N GLN A 47 25.79 -10.95 -13.88
CA GLN A 47 27.05 -10.52 -14.52
C GLN A 47 27.33 -9.01 -14.34
N SER A 48 26.29 -8.18 -14.35
CA SER A 48 26.42 -6.73 -14.12
C SER A 48 26.44 -6.34 -12.64
N ALA A 49 26.28 -7.29 -11.72
CA ALA A 49 26.14 -7.04 -10.29
C ALA A 49 25.01 -6.04 -9.95
N THR A 50 23.92 -6.09 -10.71
CA THR A 50 22.75 -5.22 -10.55
C THR A 50 21.75 -5.86 -9.60
N GLU A 51 21.35 -5.17 -8.54
CA GLU A 51 20.28 -5.59 -7.63
C GLU A 51 18.94 -4.94 -7.94
N GLY A 52 17.90 -5.41 -7.27
CA GLY A 52 16.59 -4.76 -7.31
C GLY A 52 15.55 -5.50 -6.50
N TRP A 53 14.30 -5.10 -6.67
CA TRP A 53 13.15 -5.77 -6.06
C TRP A 53 11.91 -5.66 -6.93
N VAL A 54 10.97 -6.57 -6.72
CA VAL A 54 9.66 -6.56 -7.36
C VAL A 54 8.60 -6.85 -6.31
N SER A 55 7.71 -5.89 -6.09
CA SER A 55 6.56 -6.00 -5.21
C SER A 55 5.33 -6.36 -6.01
N ILE A 56 4.63 -7.41 -5.60
CA ILE A 56 3.48 -7.96 -6.34
C ILE A 56 2.31 -8.12 -5.38
N ASN A 57 1.16 -7.57 -5.75
CA ASN A 57 -0.13 -7.94 -5.18
C ASN A 57 -0.78 -9.01 -6.04
N PHE A 58 -1.43 -9.99 -5.43
CA PHE A 58 -2.05 -11.09 -6.16
C PHE A 58 -3.18 -11.70 -5.34
N MET A 59 -3.97 -12.53 -6.00
CA MET A 59 -5.05 -13.28 -5.39
C MET A 59 -4.70 -14.75 -5.31
N ILE A 60 -5.24 -15.44 -4.32
CA ILE A 60 -5.12 -16.88 -4.12
C ILE A 60 -6.53 -17.46 -4.14
N ASN A 61 -6.78 -18.44 -5.00
CA ASN A 61 -8.08 -19.09 -5.10
C ASN A 61 -8.28 -20.14 -3.99
N THR A 62 -9.46 -20.75 -3.93
CA THR A 62 -9.81 -21.77 -2.92
C THR A 62 -8.99 -23.05 -3.02
N ASP A 63 -8.25 -23.26 -4.11
CA ASP A 63 -7.36 -24.40 -4.34
C ASP A 63 -5.89 -24.07 -4.01
N GLY A 64 -5.60 -22.85 -3.56
CA GLY A 64 -4.26 -22.43 -3.16
C GLY A 64 -3.37 -21.99 -4.32
N GLN A 65 -3.96 -21.70 -5.47
CA GLN A 65 -3.27 -21.25 -6.68
C GLN A 65 -3.33 -19.73 -6.82
N VAL A 66 -2.23 -19.14 -7.28
CA VAL A 66 -2.15 -17.69 -7.53
C VAL A 66 -2.86 -17.32 -8.84
N PHE A 67 -3.60 -16.21 -8.82
CA PHE A 67 -4.17 -15.56 -10.00
C PHE A 67 -4.11 -14.02 -9.87
N GLU A 68 -4.29 -13.33 -10.99
CA GLU A 68 -4.26 -11.84 -11.08
C GLU A 68 -3.03 -11.18 -10.43
N PRO A 69 -1.79 -11.65 -10.69
CA PRO A 69 -0.61 -11.00 -10.16
C PRO A 69 -0.40 -9.62 -10.81
N THR A 70 -0.32 -8.60 -9.97
CA THR A 70 -0.13 -7.20 -10.35
C THR A 70 1.15 -6.66 -9.70
N ILE A 71 2.13 -6.26 -10.50
CA ILE A 71 3.34 -5.59 -10.00
C ILE A 71 2.93 -4.19 -9.53
N ILE A 72 3.10 -3.91 -8.24
CA ILE A 72 2.72 -2.63 -7.63
C ILE A 72 3.92 -1.68 -7.44
N GLY A 73 5.13 -2.20 -7.65
CA GLY A 73 6.36 -1.43 -7.63
C GLY A 73 7.58 -2.32 -7.88
N SER A 74 8.66 -1.73 -8.35
CA SER A 74 9.94 -2.42 -8.53
C SER A 74 11.11 -1.45 -8.58
N SER A 75 12.31 -1.98 -8.36
CA SER A 75 13.58 -1.35 -8.75
C SER A 75 14.44 -2.31 -9.57
N GLY A 76 15.44 -1.76 -10.26
CA GLY A 76 16.31 -2.51 -11.15
C GLY A 76 15.63 -2.87 -12.49
N PRO A 77 16.28 -3.71 -13.31
CA PRO A 77 15.85 -4.01 -14.67
C PRO A 77 14.60 -4.89 -14.74
N ASP A 78 13.77 -4.69 -15.78
CA ASP A 78 12.53 -5.42 -16.06
C ASP A 78 12.69 -6.95 -16.15
N ILE A 79 13.91 -7.45 -16.35
CA ILE A 79 14.20 -8.89 -16.29
C ILE A 79 13.83 -9.49 -14.92
N PHE A 80 13.86 -8.70 -13.85
CA PHE A 80 13.41 -9.11 -12.53
C PHE A 80 11.91 -9.33 -12.46
N HIS A 81 11.10 -8.56 -13.18
CA HIS A 81 9.64 -8.75 -13.23
C HIS A 81 9.29 -10.15 -13.69
N ARG A 82 9.92 -10.59 -14.80
CA ARG A 82 9.72 -11.95 -15.35
C ARG A 82 10.16 -13.05 -14.39
N ALA A 83 11.27 -12.84 -13.67
CA ALA A 83 11.77 -13.81 -12.69
C ALA A 83 10.86 -13.91 -11.46
N ALA A 84 10.36 -12.78 -10.96
CA ALA A 84 9.43 -12.70 -9.85
C ALA A 84 8.07 -13.34 -10.20
N LEU A 85 7.46 -12.95 -11.33
CA LEU A 85 6.18 -13.49 -11.79
C LEU A 85 6.25 -15.00 -12.03
N ARG A 86 7.32 -15.50 -12.66
CA ARG A 86 7.49 -16.95 -12.86
C ARG A 86 7.55 -17.71 -11.53
N THR A 87 8.29 -17.17 -10.56
CA THR A 87 8.42 -17.75 -9.23
C THR A 87 7.09 -17.78 -8.51
N LEU A 88 6.37 -16.65 -8.52
CA LEU A 88 5.04 -16.52 -7.93
C LEU A 88 4.03 -17.49 -8.58
N ASN A 89 3.99 -17.58 -9.90
CA ASN A 89 3.07 -18.50 -10.59
C ASN A 89 3.34 -19.99 -10.31
N SER A 90 4.58 -20.33 -9.90
CA SER A 90 4.96 -21.70 -9.51
C SER A 90 4.80 -22.00 -8.01
N SER A 91 4.32 -21.02 -7.24
CA SER A 91 4.15 -21.14 -5.80
C SER A 91 2.85 -21.87 -5.44
N THR A 92 2.77 -22.35 -4.19
CA THR A 92 1.57 -22.99 -3.65
C THR A 92 1.28 -22.42 -2.27
N TRP A 93 0.01 -22.16 -2.01
CA TRP A 93 -0.45 -21.48 -0.81
C TRP A 93 -1.56 -22.27 -0.12
N GLN A 94 -1.65 -22.11 1.18
CA GLN A 94 -2.85 -22.40 1.92
C GLN A 94 -3.84 -21.26 1.61
N PRO A 95 -5.05 -21.55 1.09
CA PRO A 95 -6.08 -20.53 0.86
C PRO A 95 -6.44 -19.77 2.13
N ALA A 96 -6.98 -18.57 1.95
CA ALA A 96 -7.68 -17.89 3.02
C ALA A 96 -8.89 -18.71 3.48
N SER A 97 -9.30 -18.52 4.74
CA SER A 97 -10.52 -19.15 5.25
C SER A 97 -11.37 -18.19 6.06
N ILE A 98 -12.68 -18.39 6.02
CA ILE A 98 -13.66 -17.73 6.91
C ILE A 98 -14.40 -18.82 7.64
N ASN A 99 -14.29 -18.82 8.98
CA ASN A 99 -14.90 -19.84 9.84
C ASN A 99 -14.54 -21.27 9.37
N GLY A 100 -13.29 -21.46 8.96
CA GLY A 100 -12.75 -22.74 8.48
C GLY A 100 -13.15 -23.13 7.05
N ARG A 101 -13.91 -22.30 6.32
CA ARG A 101 -14.26 -22.54 4.91
C ARG A 101 -13.31 -21.75 4.00
N SER A 102 -12.69 -22.44 3.04
CA SER A 102 -11.80 -21.80 2.08
C SER A 102 -12.53 -20.74 1.24
N VAL A 103 -11.89 -19.59 1.09
CA VAL A 103 -12.32 -18.46 0.27
C VAL A 103 -11.14 -17.97 -0.58
N GLU A 104 -11.43 -17.13 -1.58
CA GLU A 104 -10.37 -16.34 -2.21
C GLU A 104 -9.67 -15.48 -1.15
N GLY A 105 -8.41 -15.13 -1.36
CA GLY A 105 -7.67 -14.26 -0.46
C GLY A 105 -6.66 -13.41 -1.20
N SER A 106 -6.59 -12.11 -0.89
CA SER A 106 -5.51 -11.27 -1.39
C SER A 106 -4.22 -11.49 -0.59
N SER A 107 -3.08 -11.32 -1.25
CA SER A 107 -1.76 -11.32 -0.62
C SER A 107 -0.81 -10.41 -1.37
N SER A 108 0.30 -10.07 -0.73
CA SER A 108 1.39 -9.32 -1.34
C SER A 108 2.73 -9.95 -0.99
N TYR A 109 3.67 -9.91 -1.92
CA TYR A 109 5.01 -10.44 -1.71
C TYR A 109 6.05 -9.60 -2.44
N ILE A 110 7.21 -9.42 -1.79
CA ILE A 110 8.33 -8.66 -2.33
C ILE A 110 9.45 -9.64 -2.63
N PHE A 111 9.78 -9.77 -3.91
CA PHE A 111 10.91 -10.53 -4.37
C PHE A 111 12.14 -9.63 -4.43
N THR A 112 13.12 -9.92 -3.58
CA THR A 112 14.38 -9.16 -3.51
C THR A 112 15.49 -9.88 -4.28
N PHE A 113 16.21 -9.13 -5.10
CA PHE A 113 17.39 -9.58 -5.85
C PHE A 113 18.63 -8.89 -5.27
N SER A 114 19.20 -9.44 -4.20
CA SER A 114 20.39 -8.87 -3.53
C SER A 114 21.63 -9.73 -3.72
N MET A 115 22.81 -9.13 -3.55
CA MET A 115 24.11 -9.80 -3.49
C MET A 115 24.84 -9.44 -2.19
N ASP A 116 25.76 -10.29 -1.75
CA ASP A 116 26.57 -10.02 -0.56
C ASP A 116 27.38 -8.71 -0.71
N GLY A 117 27.36 -7.87 0.31
CA GLY A 117 28.06 -6.58 0.31
C GLY A 117 27.33 -5.44 -0.43
N GLY A 118 26.05 -5.63 -0.79
CA GLY A 118 25.18 -4.65 -1.45
C GLY A 118 24.88 -3.37 -0.66
N GLU A 119 25.34 -3.24 0.58
CA GLU A 119 25.15 -2.03 1.41
C GLU A 119 26.15 -0.91 1.10
N ARG A 120 27.14 -1.15 0.22
CA ARG A 120 28.19 -0.17 -0.10
C ARG A 120 27.78 0.72 -1.27
N VAL A 121 27.70 2.03 -1.02
CA VAL A 121 27.56 3.04 -2.08
C VAL A 121 28.84 3.14 -2.92
N GLY A 122 28.71 3.01 -4.23
CA GLY A 122 29.80 3.22 -5.18
C GLY A 122 30.26 4.68 -5.22
N ARG A 123 31.58 4.91 -5.33
CA ARG A 123 32.17 6.27 -5.35
C ARG A 123 31.56 7.19 -6.41
N SER A 124 31.27 6.63 -7.59
CA SER A 124 30.69 7.36 -8.72
C SER A 124 29.25 7.81 -8.45
N PHE A 125 28.44 6.96 -7.82
CA PHE A 125 27.11 7.31 -7.36
C PHE A 125 27.18 8.36 -6.26
N ARG A 126 27.96 8.09 -5.20
CA ARG A 126 28.13 9.00 -4.06
C ARG A 126 28.46 10.43 -4.50
N ARG A 127 29.47 10.60 -5.38
CA ARG A 127 29.85 11.93 -5.88
C ARG A 127 28.70 12.65 -6.58
N ARG A 128 27.87 11.95 -7.36
CA ARG A 128 26.72 12.54 -8.06
C ARG A 128 25.57 12.85 -7.09
N HIS A 129 25.29 11.94 -6.17
CA HIS A 129 24.33 12.13 -5.08
C HIS A 129 24.69 13.37 -4.25
N ASP A 130 25.93 13.47 -3.76
CA ASP A 130 26.40 14.62 -2.96
C ASP A 130 26.26 15.95 -3.74
N ASN A 131 26.62 15.95 -5.03
CA ASN A 131 26.46 17.12 -5.90
C ASN A 131 24.98 17.49 -6.12
N LEU A 132 24.11 16.50 -6.31
CA LEU A 132 22.68 16.73 -6.46
C LEU A 132 22.09 17.35 -5.19
N VAL A 133 22.46 16.83 -4.01
CA VAL A 133 22.04 17.39 -2.72
C VAL A 133 22.47 18.85 -2.59
N GLU A 134 23.69 19.21 -3.01
CA GLU A 134 24.16 20.59 -3.02
C GLU A 134 23.31 21.50 -3.94
N LEU A 135 23.02 21.05 -5.17
CA LEU A 135 22.18 21.78 -6.13
C LEU A 135 20.74 21.98 -5.63
N ILE A 136 20.14 20.95 -5.03
CA ILE A 136 18.80 21.05 -4.42
C ILE A 136 18.82 22.08 -3.28
N ASN A 137 19.85 22.04 -2.42
CA ASN A 137 19.96 22.95 -1.28
C ASN A 137 20.19 24.40 -1.70
N SER A 138 21.02 24.64 -2.73
CA SER A 138 21.28 25.98 -3.27
C SER A 138 20.12 26.56 -4.07
N GLY A 139 19.13 25.74 -4.44
CA GLY A 139 17.97 26.16 -5.24
C GLY A 139 18.23 26.18 -6.74
N ALA A 140 19.31 25.54 -7.21
CA ALA A 140 19.66 25.42 -8.62
C ALA A 140 18.77 24.38 -9.33
N GLN A 141 17.51 24.73 -9.56
CA GLN A 141 16.46 23.80 -10.01
C GLN A 141 16.79 23.09 -11.33
N GLU A 142 17.18 23.82 -12.37
CA GLU A 142 17.42 23.26 -13.70
C GLU A 142 18.61 22.28 -13.71
N GLU A 143 19.71 22.67 -13.06
CA GLU A 143 20.92 21.85 -12.91
C GLU A 143 20.67 20.60 -12.06
N ALA A 144 19.88 20.75 -10.98
CA ALA A 144 19.45 19.62 -10.16
C ALA A 144 18.59 18.64 -10.96
N MET A 145 17.66 19.15 -11.78
CA MET A 145 16.80 18.32 -12.63
C MET A 145 17.61 17.54 -13.67
N GLU A 146 18.56 18.20 -14.35
CA GLU A 146 19.42 17.55 -15.36
C GLU A 146 20.24 16.41 -14.73
N LEU A 147 20.83 16.66 -13.56
CA LEU A 147 21.61 15.64 -12.84
C LEU A 147 20.73 14.50 -12.31
N LEU A 148 19.53 14.82 -11.81
CA LEU A 148 18.57 13.83 -11.33
C LEU A 148 18.09 12.92 -12.46
N ASN A 149 17.75 13.48 -13.63
CA ASN A 149 17.40 12.69 -14.81
C ASN A 149 18.55 11.77 -15.23
N THR A 150 19.78 12.29 -15.25
CA THR A 150 20.99 11.47 -15.53
C THR A 150 21.17 10.34 -14.52
N LEU A 151 20.79 10.53 -13.26
CA LEU A 151 20.83 9.49 -12.24
C LEU A 151 19.71 8.46 -12.41
N ASN A 152 18.49 8.90 -12.76
CA ASN A 152 17.34 8.02 -13.01
C ASN A 152 17.50 7.15 -14.25
N GLU A 153 18.14 7.66 -15.31
CA GLU A 153 18.47 6.90 -16.52
C GLU A 153 19.54 5.82 -16.27
N ARG A 154 20.33 5.98 -15.21
CA ARG A 154 21.38 5.02 -14.84
C ARG A 154 20.83 4.03 -13.84
N GLU A 155 21.00 2.74 -14.12
CA GLU A 155 20.70 1.72 -13.13
C GLU A 155 21.56 1.92 -11.87
N THR A 156 20.90 1.97 -10.72
CA THR A 156 21.58 1.89 -9.41
C THR A 156 22.15 0.49 -9.25
N ARG A 157 23.35 0.37 -8.69
CA ARG A 157 24.01 -0.92 -8.59
C ARG A 157 23.35 -1.83 -7.57
N ASN A 158 22.96 -1.27 -6.42
CA ASN A 158 22.40 -2.00 -5.30
C ASN A 158 21.13 -1.34 -4.75
N ASN A 159 20.41 -2.08 -3.93
CA ASN A 159 19.15 -1.59 -3.35
C ASN A 159 19.34 -0.38 -2.42
N TYR A 160 20.53 -0.20 -1.83
CA TYR A 160 20.86 0.96 -1.01
C TYR A 160 20.97 2.24 -1.85
N GLU A 161 21.66 2.17 -2.99
CA GLU A 161 21.70 3.26 -3.98
C GLU A 161 20.30 3.56 -4.54
N SER A 162 19.46 2.53 -4.79
CA SER A 162 18.07 2.74 -5.19
C SER A 162 17.29 3.55 -4.15
N ALA A 163 17.40 3.19 -2.86
CA ALA A 163 16.72 3.90 -1.78
C ALA A 163 17.17 5.36 -1.67
N LEU A 164 18.46 5.63 -1.81
CA LEU A 164 19.00 7.00 -1.85
C LEU A 164 18.48 7.78 -3.07
N LEU A 165 18.45 7.17 -4.25
CA LEU A 165 17.93 7.85 -5.44
C LEU A 165 16.44 8.17 -5.31
N TYR A 166 15.63 7.30 -4.68
CA TYR A 166 14.23 7.61 -4.38
C TYR A 166 14.10 8.77 -3.37
N LEU A 167 14.96 8.83 -2.36
CA LEU A 167 15.05 9.96 -1.44
C LEU A 167 15.44 11.26 -2.19
N ASP A 168 16.38 11.19 -3.13
CA ASP A 168 16.80 12.33 -3.95
C ASP A 168 15.64 12.87 -4.79
N ASN A 169 14.90 11.98 -5.47
CA ASN A 169 13.72 12.37 -6.24
C ASN A 169 12.67 13.06 -5.35
N TYR A 170 12.37 12.49 -4.17
CA TYR A 170 11.43 13.11 -3.23
C TYR A 170 11.93 14.48 -2.73
N THR A 171 13.20 14.62 -2.35
CA THR A 171 13.73 15.89 -1.84
C THR A 171 13.74 16.97 -2.92
N TYR A 172 14.04 16.62 -4.17
CA TYR A 172 13.90 17.51 -5.32
C TYR A 172 12.44 17.98 -5.47
N LEU A 173 11.48 17.05 -5.54
CA LEU A 173 10.06 17.37 -5.70
C LEU A 173 9.56 18.26 -4.56
N LYS A 174 9.91 17.92 -3.31
CA LYS A 174 9.55 18.72 -2.14
C LYS A 174 10.12 20.15 -2.19
N LYS A 175 11.36 20.32 -2.67
CA LYS A 175 12.02 21.63 -2.75
C LYS A 175 11.41 22.53 -3.84
N PHE A 176 11.00 21.93 -4.95
CA PHE A 176 10.57 22.66 -6.15
C PHE A 176 9.08 22.45 -6.50
N ASN A 177 8.26 22.17 -5.48
CA ASN A 177 6.79 22.08 -5.56
C ASN A 177 6.28 21.03 -6.58
N GLY A 178 6.90 19.84 -6.60
CA GLY A 178 6.37 18.66 -7.29
C GLY A 178 5.05 18.18 -6.70
N SER A 179 4.28 17.41 -7.48
CA SER A 179 2.95 16.95 -7.07
C SER A 179 3.00 16.06 -5.81
N ASP A 180 1.93 16.08 -5.01
CA ASP A 180 1.82 15.21 -3.84
C ASP A 180 1.88 13.73 -4.23
N GLU A 181 1.30 13.36 -5.38
CA GLU A 181 1.32 12.00 -5.93
C GLU A 181 2.73 11.52 -6.28
N ASP A 182 3.53 12.35 -6.96
CA ASP A 182 4.93 12.02 -7.27
C ASP A 182 5.75 11.89 -5.99
N GLN A 183 5.54 12.78 -5.02
CA GLN A 183 6.21 12.70 -3.72
C GLN A 183 5.84 11.40 -2.99
N ILE A 184 4.55 11.04 -2.93
CA ILE A 184 4.07 9.77 -2.35
C ILE A 184 4.72 8.58 -3.06
N PHE A 185 4.78 8.60 -4.40
CA PHE A 185 5.38 7.54 -5.22
C PHE A 185 6.83 7.27 -4.85
N TYR A 186 7.64 8.32 -4.69
CA TYR A 186 9.06 8.19 -4.35
C TYR A 186 9.28 7.84 -2.89
N ILE A 187 8.51 8.42 -1.95
CA ILE A 187 8.61 8.05 -0.53
C ILE A 187 8.27 6.56 -0.34
N LYS A 188 7.17 6.06 -0.93
CA LYS A 188 6.78 4.64 -0.80
C LYS A 188 7.88 3.69 -1.28
N ARG A 189 8.62 4.06 -2.34
CA ARG A 189 9.76 3.28 -2.85
C ARG A 189 11.00 3.38 -1.97
N ALA A 190 11.30 4.55 -1.43
CA ALA A 190 12.37 4.74 -0.46
C ALA A 190 12.14 3.90 0.82
N LEU A 191 10.87 3.74 1.22
CA LEU A 191 10.43 2.97 2.39
C LEU A 191 10.09 1.50 2.10
N MET A 192 10.38 0.99 0.89
CA MET A 192 9.90 -0.32 0.45
C MET A 192 10.31 -1.49 1.37
N PHE A 193 11.51 -1.42 1.97
CA PHE A 193 12.10 -2.52 2.73
C PHE A 193 11.97 -2.42 4.25
N GLU A 194 11.19 -1.47 4.77
CA GLU A 194 11.02 -1.31 6.21
C GLU A 194 10.38 -2.53 6.89
N ARG A 195 9.66 -3.36 6.13
CA ARG A 195 8.89 -4.51 6.63
C ARG A 195 9.55 -5.87 6.42
N TYR A 196 10.61 -5.98 5.63
CA TYR A 196 11.15 -7.29 5.26
C TYR A 196 12.21 -7.77 6.25
N ASP A 197 11.79 -8.75 7.04
CA ASP A 197 12.55 -9.72 7.82
C ASP A 197 13.97 -9.31 8.27
N LYS A 198 14.12 -9.20 9.60
CA LYS A 198 15.39 -8.98 10.33
C LYS A 198 16.48 -10.02 10.02
N SER A 199 16.17 -11.07 9.27
CA SER A 199 17.06 -12.19 8.96
C SER A 199 18.06 -11.94 7.80
N TYR A 200 17.85 -10.95 6.93
CA TYR A 200 18.71 -10.76 5.74
C TYR A 200 19.31 -9.36 5.55
N ILE A 201 18.70 -8.32 6.10
CA ILE A 201 19.20 -6.94 6.00
C ILE A 201 19.33 -6.43 7.43
N GLY A 202 20.56 -6.11 7.86
CA GLY A 202 20.80 -5.58 9.19
C GLY A 202 19.85 -4.42 9.52
N ASN A 203 19.17 -4.49 10.65
CA ASN A 203 18.34 -3.43 11.25
C ASN A 203 17.44 -2.61 10.30
N GLY A 204 16.46 -3.25 9.65
CA GLY A 204 15.20 -2.59 9.31
C GLY A 204 15.18 -1.70 8.06
N GLY A 205 15.97 -2.03 7.04
CA GLY A 205 15.92 -1.41 5.70
C GLY A 205 17.21 -0.69 5.29
N PHE A 206 17.17 0.01 4.16
CA PHE A 206 18.34 0.69 3.58
C PHE A 206 18.55 2.14 4.07
N LEU A 207 17.54 2.74 4.71
CA LEU A 207 17.65 4.12 5.18
C LEU A 207 17.76 4.17 6.71
N PRO A 208 18.53 5.13 7.29
CA PRO A 208 18.56 5.39 8.72
C PRO A 208 17.17 5.62 9.33
N GLU A 209 16.99 5.27 10.62
CA GLU A 209 15.68 5.32 11.29
C GLU A 209 15.08 6.73 11.39
N ASP A 210 15.92 7.75 11.58
CA ASP A 210 15.53 9.15 11.60
C ASP A 210 15.01 9.61 10.23
N ILE A 211 15.67 9.18 9.14
CA ILE A 211 15.21 9.43 7.77
C ILE A 211 13.90 8.72 7.49
N LYS A 212 13.77 7.44 7.88
CA LYS A 212 12.51 6.69 7.76
C LYS A 212 11.37 7.35 8.52
N THR A 213 11.61 7.77 9.75
CA THR A 213 10.64 8.51 10.57
C THR A 213 10.21 9.81 9.90
N PHE A 214 11.18 10.58 9.39
CA PHE A 214 10.90 11.80 8.63
C PHE A 214 10.04 11.52 7.39
N LEU A 215 10.41 10.52 6.59
CA LEU A 215 9.68 10.14 5.38
C LEU A 215 8.24 9.69 5.70
N ARG A 216 8.04 8.87 6.73
CA ARG A 216 6.69 8.44 7.18
C ARG A 216 5.82 9.61 7.62
N LYS A 217 6.37 10.57 8.38
CA LYS A 217 5.65 11.77 8.79
C LYS A 217 5.18 12.59 7.59
N ASN A 218 6.06 12.79 6.59
CA ASN A 218 5.69 13.51 5.38
C ASN A 218 4.72 12.69 4.52
N LEU A 219 4.90 11.37 4.43
CA LEU A 219 3.99 10.49 3.71
C LEU A 219 2.56 10.59 4.26
N PHE A 220 2.38 10.58 5.58
CA PHE A 220 1.07 10.77 6.20
C PHE A 220 0.43 12.09 5.75
N ILE A 221 1.17 13.20 5.83
CA ILE A 221 0.68 14.53 5.43
C ILE A 221 0.27 14.54 3.95
N LEU A 222 1.12 14.01 3.08
CA LEU A 222 0.87 13.96 1.64
C LEU A 222 -0.34 13.07 1.31
N GLU A 223 -0.47 11.90 1.95
CA GLU A 223 -1.60 11.01 1.76
C GLU A 223 -2.92 11.65 2.21
N VAL A 224 -2.91 12.41 3.31
CA VAL A 224 -4.09 13.19 3.75
C VAL A 224 -4.44 14.28 2.74
N ASN A 225 -3.46 15.04 2.25
CA ASN A 225 -3.67 16.09 1.26
C ASN A 225 -4.20 15.54 -0.08
N ALA A 226 -3.67 14.39 -0.50
CA ALA A 226 -4.13 13.64 -1.68
C ALA A 226 -5.43 12.86 -1.44
N ARG A 227 -6.02 12.96 -0.23
CA ARG A 227 -7.27 12.27 0.19
C ARG A 227 -7.17 10.74 0.09
N ARG A 228 -5.96 10.21 0.23
CA ARG A 228 -5.64 8.79 0.32
C ARG A 228 -5.75 8.30 1.75
N TYR A 229 -6.97 8.33 2.27
CA TYR A 229 -7.21 8.18 3.70
C TYR A 229 -6.91 6.78 4.24
N GLU A 230 -7.19 5.72 3.48
CA GLU A 230 -6.87 4.34 3.91
C GLU A 230 -5.34 4.15 4.00
N GLU A 231 -4.59 4.64 3.02
CA GLU A 231 -3.13 4.62 3.07
C GLU A 231 -2.58 5.52 4.19
N ALA A 232 -3.15 6.70 4.41
CA ALA A 232 -2.77 7.60 5.50
C ALA A 232 -2.92 6.93 6.87
N LEU A 233 -4.05 6.23 7.12
CA LEU A 233 -4.24 5.45 8.35
C LEU A 233 -3.18 4.36 8.49
N SER A 234 -2.88 3.62 7.41
CA SER A 234 -1.81 2.62 7.40
C SER A 234 -0.45 3.22 7.78
N THR A 235 -0.13 4.40 7.24
CA THR A 235 1.11 5.12 7.54
C THR A 235 1.15 5.59 9.00
N TYR A 236 0.04 6.13 9.52
CA TYR A 236 -0.08 6.55 10.91
C TYR A 236 0.12 5.40 11.90
N TYR A 237 -0.51 4.24 11.68
CA TYR A 237 -0.34 3.10 12.57
C TYR A 237 1.10 2.59 12.58
N LYS A 238 1.78 2.59 11.42
CA LYS A 238 3.20 2.22 11.39
C LYS A 238 4.10 3.24 12.11
N LEU A 239 3.78 4.53 12.09
CA LEU A 239 4.48 5.54 12.90
C LEU A 239 4.33 5.26 14.40
N ARG A 240 3.12 4.90 14.85
CA ARG A 240 2.87 4.52 16.25
C ARG A 240 3.61 3.24 16.65
N GLU A 241 3.57 2.22 15.80
CA GLU A 241 4.26 0.94 16.01
C GLU A 241 5.78 1.10 16.11
N SER A 242 6.36 2.10 15.42
CA SER A 242 7.80 2.40 15.51
C SER A 242 8.19 3.21 16.75
N GLY A 243 7.23 3.57 17.61
CA GLY A 243 7.47 4.39 18.80
C GLY A 243 7.62 5.89 18.50
N THR A 244 7.26 6.34 17.30
CA THR A 244 7.24 7.76 16.95
C THR A 244 6.12 8.48 17.71
N ASN A 245 6.39 9.66 18.27
CA ASN A 245 5.31 10.52 18.77
C ASN A 245 4.40 10.98 17.61
N THR A 246 3.12 10.61 17.67
CA THR A 246 2.08 10.92 16.67
C THR A 246 1.00 11.88 17.16
N GLU A 247 1.13 12.46 18.37
CA GLU A 247 0.10 13.34 18.97
C GLU A 247 -0.36 14.46 18.01
N SER A 248 0.57 15.02 17.22
CA SER A 248 0.27 16.06 16.24
C SER A 248 -0.66 15.61 15.09
N PHE A 249 -0.93 14.31 14.95
CA PHE A 249 -1.76 13.73 13.89
C PHE A 249 -3.07 13.15 14.43
N ASP A 250 -3.23 13.04 15.76
CA ASP A 250 -4.35 12.31 16.37
C ASP A 250 -5.70 12.92 16.01
N ASP A 251 -5.83 14.25 16.05
CA ASP A 251 -7.06 14.95 15.66
C ASP A 251 -7.41 14.71 14.18
N THR A 252 -6.40 14.72 13.30
CA THR A 252 -6.60 14.40 11.87
C THR A 252 -7.08 12.97 11.68
N VAL A 253 -6.50 12.02 12.42
CA VAL A 253 -6.91 10.61 12.37
C VAL A 253 -8.33 10.41 12.90
N ILE A 254 -8.72 11.14 13.94
CA ILE A 254 -10.11 11.13 14.45
C ILE A 254 -11.07 11.59 13.35
N GLU A 255 -10.76 12.68 12.64
CA GLU A 255 -11.60 13.17 11.53
C GLU A 255 -11.64 12.18 10.35
N ILE A 256 -10.51 11.54 10.01
CA ILE A 256 -10.49 10.49 8.99
C ILE A 256 -11.43 9.34 9.39
N HIS A 257 -11.36 8.84 10.63
CA HIS A 257 -12.25 7.76 11.08
C HIS A 257 -13.73 8.15 11.03
N LYS A 258 -14.08 9.39 11.39
CA LYS A 258 -15.45 9.90 11.23
C LYS A 258 -15.89 9.89 9.77
N LEU A 259 -15.02 10.40 8.88
CA LEU A 259 -15.27 10.42 7.44
C LEU A 259 -15.52 9.02 6.88
N LYS A 260 -14.81 7.99 7.36
CA LYS A 260 -14.98 6.59 6.90
C LYS A 260 -16.43 6.12 7.03
N THR A 261 -17.11 6.52 8.11
CA THR A 261 -18.46 6.07 8.43
C THR A 261 -19.58 7.03 7.99
N ASP A 262 -19.26 8.29 7.70
CA ASP A 262 -20.28 9.25 7.29
C ASP A 262 -20.75 9.05 5.83
N SER A 263 -21.89 9.65 5.49
CA SER A 263 -22.48 9.60 4.15
C SER A 263 -21.87 10.58 3.15
N SER A 264 -20.94 11.45 3.58
CA SER A 264 -20.39 12.50 2.72
C SER A 264 -19.57 11.92 1.56
N SER A 265 -19.48 12.66 0.46
CA SER A 265 -18.64 12.33 -0.68
C SER A 265 -17.35 13.13 -0.70
N TYR A 266 -16.27 12.54 -1.19
CA TYR A 266 -15.04 13.25 -1.52
C TYR A 266 -14.42 12.70 -2.81
N VAL A 267 -13.59 13.54 -3.44
CA VAL A 267 -12.95 13.23 -4.72
C VAL A 267 -11.48 12.90 -4.50
N VAL A 268 -10.99 11.82 -5.11
CA VAL A 268 -9.56 11.49 -5.25
C VAL A 268 -9.19 11.66 -6.71
N ASN A 269 -8.15 12.47 -6.98
CA ASN A 269 -7.64 12.65 -8.33
C ASN A 269 -6.70 11.49 -8.66
N GLY A 270 -6.88 10.89 -9.84
CA GLY A 270 -6.05 9.80 -10.35
C GLY A 270 -5.40 10.16 -11.67
N LYS A 271 -4.21 9.61 -11.90
CA LYS A 271 -3.51 9.70 -13.18
C LYS A 271 -2.84 8.37 -13.51
N THR A 272 -3.16 7.76 -14.64
CA THR A 272 -2.50 6.50 -15.05
C THR A 272 -1.02 6.73 -15.34
N ASP A 273 -0.20 5.73 -14.98
CA ASP A 273 1.23 5.73 -15.29
C ASP A 273 1.49 5.44 -16.77
N SER A 274 2.76 5.39 -17.16
CA SER A 274 3.19 5.07 -18.53
C SER A 274 2.80 3.66 -19.00
N TYR A 275 2.35 2.79 -18.09
CA TYR A 275 1.79 1.47 -18.39
C TYR A 275 0.26 1.46 -18.37
N GLY A 276 -0.38 2.63 -18.32
CA GLY A 276 -1.83 2.78 -18.30
C GLY A 276 -2.48 2.34 -16.99
N GLN A 277 -1.75 2.36 -15.86
CA GLN A 277 -2.23 1.86 -14.58
C GLN A 277 -2.20 2.93 -13.48
N TRP A 278 -3.22 2.94 -12.64
CA TRP A 278 -3.22 3.71 -11.38
C TRP A 278 -3.78 2.87 -10.24
N ARG A 279 -3.24 3.05 -9.03
CA ARG A 279 -3.53 2.17 -7.88
C ARG A 279 -3.87 2.97 -6.64
N PHE A 280 -4.80 2.43 -5.85
CA PHE A 280 -5.37 3.09 -4.68
C PHE A 280 -6.05 2.11 -3.74
N SER A 281 -6.09 2.40 -2.43
CA SER A 281 -6.86 1.61 -1.46
C SER A 281 -8.21 2.26 -1.18
N LEU A 282 -9.30 1.53 -1.44
CA LEU A 282 -10.65 2.04 -1.19
C LEU A 282 -10.85 2.31 0.31
N PHE A 283 -11.49 3.45 0.60
CA PHE A 283 -11.76 3.91 1.96
C PHE A 283 -13.25 3.88 2.30
N LYS A 284 -14.12 4.16 1.32
CA LYS A 284 -15.58 4.09 1.46
C LYS A 284 -16.17 2.95 0.63
N PRO A 285 -17.37 2.44 1.02
CA PRO A 285 -17.98 1.29 0.35
C PRO A 285 -18.53 1.62 -1.04
N ASN A 286 -18.81 2.89 -1.35
CA ASN A 286 -19.36 3.27 -2.65
C ASN A 286 -18.39 4.16 -3.42
N LEU A 287 -18.35 3.97 -4.74
CA LEU A 287 -17.52 4.77 -5.64
C LEU A 287 -18.19 5.04 -6.99
N TYR A 288 -17.77 6.12 -7.60
CA TYR A 288 -18.03 6.51 -8.97
C TYR A 288 -16.71 6.98 -9.60
N ILE A 289 -16.47 6.67 -10.88
CA ILE A 289 -15.30 7.12 -11.62
C ILE A 289 -15.77 8.10 -12.69
N ASP A 290 -15.30 9.35 -12.61
CA ASP A 290 -15.44 10.33 -13.67
C ASP A 290 -14.23 10.24 -14.59
N ASN A 291 -14.47 9.84 -15.84
CA ASN A 291 -13.45 9.54 -16.84
C ASN A 291 -12.95 10.81 -17.57
N LEU A 292 -13.53 11.99 -17.29
CA LEU A 292 -13.09 13.28 -17.82
C LEU A 292 -12.89 13.32 -19.35
N GLY A 293 -13.65 12.51 -20.10
CA GLY A 293 -13.56 12.38 -21.56
C GLY A 293 -12.35 11.61 -22.10
N SER A 294 -11.61 10.90 -21.24
CA SER A 294 -10.43 10.09 -21.61
C SER A 294 -10.75 8.59 -21.72
N THR A 295 -9.76 7.71 -21.88
CA THR A 295 -9.97 6.26 -22.08
C THR A 295 -9.60 5.46 -20.83
N ILE A 296 -10.52 5.35 -19.87
CA ILE A 296 -10.51 4.27 -18.86
C ILE A 296 -11.28 3.08 -19.40
N ASN A 297 -10.66 1.90 -19.37
CA ASN A 297 -11.22 0.68 -19.96
C ASN A 297 -11.86 -0.23 -18.90
N GLU A 298 -11.21 -0.35 -17.75
CA GLU A 298 -11.61 -1.27 -16.69
C GLU A 298 -11.01 -0.85 -15.35
N PHE A 299 -11.56 -1.38 -14.27
CA PHE A 299 -10.89 -1.41 -12.98
C PHE A 299 -11.07 -2.75 -12.28
N ARG A 300 -10.08 -3.07 -11.43
CA ARG A 300 -10.00 -4.34 -10.70
C ARG A 300 -9.91 -4.06 -9.22
N LEU A 301 -10.62 -4.86 -8.43
CA LEU A 301 -10.55 -4.84 -6.97
C LEU A 301 -9.93 -6.15 -6.49
N LEU A 302 -8.80 -6.03 -5.80
CA LEU A 302 -8.18 -7.09 -5.04
C LEU A 302 -8.52 -6.83 -3.57
N CYS A 303 -9.62 -7.41 -3.10
CA CYS A 303 -10.09 -7.29 -1.73
C CYS A 303 -9.57 -8.43 -0.85
N ARG A 304 -9.64 -8.25 0.47
CA ARG A 304 -9.17 -9.21 1.48
C ARG A 304 -9.54 -10.66 1.15
N ASN A 305 -10.78 -10.90 0.71
CA ASN A 305 -11.29 -12.24 0.38
C ASN A 305 -12.04 -12.32 -0.96
N LYS A 306 -11.84 -11.34 -1.85
CA LYS A 306 -12.59 -11.29 -3.13
C LYS A 306 -11.80 -10.58 -4.22
N PHE A 307 -11.71 -11.22 -5.38
CA PHE A 307 -11.37 -10.53 -6.61
C PHE A 307 -12.64 -10.09 -7.34
N GLN A 308 -12.64 -8.88 -7.88
CA GLN A 308 -13.69 -8.42 -8.78
C GLN A 308 -13.13 -7.57 -9.91
N PHE A 309 -13.60 -7.88 -11.12
CA PHE A 309 -13.34 -7.14 -12.33
C PHE A 309 -14.57 -6.32 -12.73
N PHE A 310 -14.35 -5.11 -13.23
CA PHE A 310 -15.38 -4.25 -13.79
C PHE A 310 -14.90 -3.65 -15.11
N ALA A 311 -15.65 -3.90 -16.20
CA ALA A 311 -15.51 -3.08 -17.40
C ALA A 311 -16.03 -1.68 -17.09
N PHE A 312 -15.31 -0.65 -17.53
CA PHE A 312 -15.69 0.73 -17.24
C PHE A 312 -17.02 1.09 -17.93
N GLN A 313 -17.89 1.75 -17.17
CA GLN A 313 -19.19 2.25 -17.62
C GLN A 313 -19.41 3.65 -17.06
N GLU A 314 -19.50 4.63 -17.94
CA GLU A 314 -19.74 6.03 -17.56
C GLU A 314 -21.06 6.18 -16.79
N GLY A 315 -21.09 7.06 -15.79
CA GLY A 315 -22.26 7.27 -14.92
C GLY A 315 -22.57 6.15 -13.93
N THR A 316 -21.83 5.03 -13.94
CA THR A 316 -22.16 3.86 -13.10
C THR A 316 -21.60 4.00 -11.69
N GLN A 317 -22.47 3.86 -10.69
CA GLN A 317 -22.08 3.78 -9.28
C GLN A 317 -21.86 2.33 -8.87
N TYR A 318 -20.80 2.08 -8.11
CA TYR A 318 -20.44 0.76 -7.62
C TYR A 318 -20.52 0.73 -6.10
N GLN A 319 -21.24 -0.26 -5.57
CA GLN A 319 -21.30 -0.56 -4.14
C GLN A 319 -20.47 -1.81 -3.85
N ILE A 320 -19.46 -1.65 -3.00
CA ILE A 320 -18.53 -2.70 -2.62
C ILE A 320 -19.02 -3.30 -1.28
N PRO A 321 -19.35 -4.59 -1.24
CA PRO A 321 -19.83 -5.23 -0.01
C PRO A 321 -18.77 -5.22 1.09
N GLU A 322 -19.16 -4.86 2.32
CA GLU A 322 -18.28 -4.89 3.50
C GLU A 322 -17.69 -6.29 3.74
N SER A 323 -18.41 -7.34 3.35
CA SER A 323 -17.95 -8.73 3.44
C SER A 323 -16.70 -9.02 2.61
N TRP A 324 -16.35 -8.15 1.65
CA TRP A 324 -15.13 -8.27 0.84
C TRP A 324 -13.86 -7.84 1.60
N GLY A 325 -14.03 -7.09 2.69
CA GLY A 325 -12.95 -6.47 3.45
C GLY A 325 -12.22 -5.37 2.68
N ASP A 326 -11.02 -5.03 3.12
CA ASP A 326 -10.21 -3.96 2.52
C ASP A 326 -9.87 -4.28 1.06
N CYS A 327 -10.05 -3.29 0.17
CA CYS A 327 -9.91 -3.45 -1.26
C CYS A 327 -8.83 -2.55 -1.86
N HIS A 328 -7.88 -3.15 -2.58
CA HIS A 328 -6.95 -2.43 -3.42
C HIS A 328 -7.49 -2.36 -4.85
N MET A 329 -7.71 -1.14 -5.33
CA MET A 329 -8.15 -0.87 -6.68
C MET A 329 -6.97 -0.66 -7.62
N THR A 330 -7.08 -1.22 -8.83
CA THR A 330 -6.25 -0.88 -9.98
C THR A 330 -7.16 -0.40 -11.11
N VAL A 331 -6.98 0.84 -11.53
CA VAL A 331 -7.63 1.43 -12.70
C VAL A 331 -6.72 1.22 -13.91
N LEU A 332 -7.29 0.78 -15.03
CA LEU A 332 -6.56 0.53 -16.28
C LEU A 332 -7.18 1.34 -17.43
N GLY A 333 -6.31 2.00 -18.19
CA GLY A 333 -6.68 2.85 -19.32
C GLY A 333 -5.48 3.13 -20.23
N ASP A 334 -5.58 4.19 -21.02
CA ASP A 334 -4.43 4.72 -21.75
C ASP A 334 -3.38 5.30 -20.78
N ALA A 335 -2.15 5.48 -21.26
CA ALA A 335 -1.07 6.08 -20.46
C ALA A 335 -1.30 7.58 -20.21
N ASP A 336 -0.90 8.06 -19.03
CA ASP A 336 -0.91 9.48 -18.64
C ASP A 336 -2.30 10.16 -18.68
N VAL A 337 -3.37 9.39 -18.42
CA VAL A 337 -4.75 9.86 -18.38
C VAL A 337 -5.16 10.29 -16.98
N ASP A 338 -5.71 11.50 -16.88
CA ASP A 338 -6.33 12.04 -15.66
C ASP A 338 -7.80 11.61 -15.53
N PHE A 339 -8.22 11.33 -14.29
CA PHE A 339 -9.60 10.97 -13.95
C PHE A 339 -9.89 11.28 -12.48
N GLU A 340 -11.16 11.25 -12.09
CA GLU A 340 -11.59 11.45 -10.70
C GLU A 340 -12.30 10.21 -10.16
N ILE A 341 -12.05 9.88 -8.89
CA ILE A 341 -12.82 8.88 -8.15
C ILE A 341 -13.57 9.57 -7.03
N ILE A 342 -14.89 9.49 -7.10
CA ILE A 342 -15.79 10.01 -6.08
C ILE A 342 -16.12 8.85 -5.14
N GLN A 343 -15.75 8.97 -3.88
CA GLN A 343 -16.06 7.98 -2.84
C GLN A 343 -17.11 8.53 -1.88
N PHE A 344 -18.11 7.72 -1.54
CA PHE A 344 -19.23 8.14 -0.68
C PHE A 344 -19.73 7.02 0.24
N GLY A 345 -20.33 7.41 1.36
CA GLY A 345 -20.84 6.47 2.36
C GLY A 345 -22.14 5.82 1.92
N ASN A 346 -22.67 4.92 2.74
CA ASN A 346 -24.03 4.44 2.55
C ASN A 346 -25.00 5.59 2.91
N ASN A 347 -26.06 5.75 2.12
CA ASN A 347 -27.16 6.62 2.53
C ASN A 347 -27.90 5.92 3.67
N GLU A 348 -28.12 6.64 4.77
CA GLU A 348 -28.96 6.16 5.90
C GLU A 348 -30.42 5.91 5.48
#